data_AF-A0A5C4YF55-F1
#
_entry.id   AF-A0A5C4YF55-F1
#
_cell.length_a   1.000
_cell.length_b   1.000
_cell.length_c   1.000
_cell.angle_alpha   90.00
_cell.angle_beta   90.00
_cell.angle_gamma   90.00
#
_symmetry.space_group_name_H-M   'P 1'
#
loop_
_entity.id
_entity.type
_entity.pdbx_description
1 polymer ?
#
loop_
_entity_poly.entity_id
_entity_poly.type
_entity_poly.pdbx_seq_one_letter_code
_entity_poly.pdbx_strand_id
1 'polypeptide(L)'
;MNTSDYKIGNSLRITEAMAIAMPTYFELSTGGVCDMGVSSSCYIPGSQLHYTTSKNRYKELMSATNNSPTTQFIAFTLKRTMNFFNPFRPTIQYTTSAVTIGISGNRIYKINSNLGSNSIVREMSYRYEQQLKNGMGF
;
A
#
# COMPACT_ATOMS: atom_id res chain seq x y z
N MET A 1 -4.22 9.51 -8.13
CA MET A 1 -2.93 9.28 -7.46
C MET A 1 -2.37 10.64 -7.13
N ASN A 2 -2.26 11.00 -5.84
CA ASN A 2 -1.67 12.28 -5.45
C ASN A 2 -0.16 12.13 -5.49
N THR A 3 0.48 12.88 -6.37
CA THR A 3 1.93 12.99 -6.46
C THR A 3 2.35 14.35 -5.94
N SER A 4 3.46 14.39 -5.23
CA SER A 4 4.07 15.64 -4.80
C SER A 4 5.51 15.66 -5.28
N ASP A 5 5.92 16.76 -5.90
CA ASP A 5 7.24 16.91 -6.51
C ASP A 5 7.95 18.10 -5.88
N TYR A 6 9.15 17.86 -5.36
CA TYR A 6 9.92 18.85 -4.63
C TYR A 6 11.37 18.84 -5.11
N LYS A 7 11.97 20.03 -5.20
CA LYS A 7 13.39 20.20 -5.54
C LYS A 7 14.14 20.69 -4.31
N ILE A 8 15.29 20.08 -4.03
CA ILE A 8 16.23 20.53 -3.01
C ILE A 8 17.46 21.05 -3.74
N GLY A 9 17.54 22.37 -3.89
CA GLY A 9 18.53 23.01 -4.76
C GLY A 9 18.39 22.57 -6.23
N ASN A 10 19.50 22.62 -6.98
CA ASN A 10 19.53 22.21 -8.39
C ASN A 10 19.90 20.74 -8.60
N SER A 11 20.28 20.03 -7.54
CA SER A 11 20.92 18.71 -7.64
C SER A 11 20.04 17.55 -7.17
N LEU A 12 18.90 17.82 -6.51
CA LEU A 12 18.01 16.78 -6.00
C LEU A 12 16.56 17.08 -6.39
N ARG A 13 15.91 16.09 -7.01
CA ARG A 13 14.47 16.09 -7.25
C ARG A 13 13.86 14.88 -6.56
N ILE A 14 12.85 15.13 -5.74
CA ILE A 14 12.13 14.10 -5.00
C ILE A 14 10.69 14.15 -5.43
N THR A 15 10.20 13.03 -5.94
CA THR A 15 8.78 12.86 -6.20
C THR A 15 8.25 11.77 -5.28
N GLU A 16 7.13 12.03 -4.62
CA GLU A 16 6.48 11.11 -3.69
C GLU A 16 5.06 10.82 -4.18
N ALA A 17 4.65 9.56 -4.04
CA ALA A 17 3.30 9.12 -4.31
C ALA A 17 2.79 8.26 -3.15
N MET A 18 1.50 8.40 -2.84
CA MET A 18 0.84 7.62 -1.81
C MET A 18 -0.34 6.84 -2.40
N ALA A 19 -0.50 5.61 -1.92
CA ALA A 19 -1.69 4.79 -2.12
C ALA A 19 -2.21 4.29 -0.77
N ILE A 20 -3.53 4.18 -0.62
CA ILE A 20 -4.16 3.62 0.58
C ILE A 20 -4.91 2.37 0.15
N ALA A 21 -4.62 1.25 0.80
CA ALA A 21 -5.39 0.03 0.62
C ALA A 21 -6.64 0.10 1.48
N MET A 22 -7.79 0.21 0.83
CA MET A 22 -9.10 0.18 1.46
C MET A 22 -9.77 -1.16 1.13
N PRO A 23 -10.04 -2.02 2.13
CA PRO A 23 -10.82 -3.22 1.89
C PRO A 23 -12.24 -2.84 1.48
N THR A 24 -12.83 -3.64 0.60
CA THR A 24 -14.22 -3.44 0.18
C THR A 24 -15.19 -3.85 1.29
N TYR A 25 -16.41 -3.30 1.26
CA TYR A 25 -17.47 -3.73 2.18
C TYR A 25 -17.71 -5.25 2.12
N PHE A 26 -17.60 -5.83 0.93
CA PHE A 26 -17.71 -7.27 0.73
C PHE A 26 -16.64 -8.03 1.53
N GLU A 27 -15.36 -7.68 1.39
CA GLU A 27 -14.26 -8.35 2.11
C GLU A 27 -14.39 -8.24 3.64
N LEU A 28 -14.86 -7.09 4.12
CA LEU A 28 -15.12 -6.86 5.54
C LEU A 28 -16.31 -7.68 6.07
N SER A 29 -17.41 -7.71 5.30
CA SER A 29 -18.64 -8.41 5.69
C SER A 29 -18.52 -9.94 5.63
N THR A 30 -17.65 -10.46 4.78
CA THR A 30 -17.49 -11.89 4.53
C THR A 30 -16.33 -12.52 5.33
N GLY A 31 -15.41 -11.69 5.85
CA GLY A 31 -14.27 -12.18 6.62
C GLY A 31 -13.18 -12.85 5.77
N GLY A 32 -13.08 -12.45 4.50
CA GLY A 32 -12.12 -12.94 3.53
C GLY A 32 -11.63 -11.82 2.62
N VAL A 33 -10.33 -11.79 2.35
CA VAL A 33 -9.72 -10.82 1.41
C VAL A 33 -9.33 -11.54 0.11
N CYS A 34 -9.75 -10.97 -1.02
CA CYS A 34 -9.48 -11.52 -2.35
C CYS A 34 -8.06 -11.17 -2.82
N ASP A 35 -7.63 -11.75 -3.94
CA ASP A 35 -6.49 -11.20 -4.69
C ASP A 35 -6.81 -9.79 -5.20
N MET A 36 -5.80 -8.92 -5.21
CA MET A 36 -5.97 -7.57 -5.77
C MET A 36 -6.38 -7.65 -7.24
N GLY A 37 -7.47 -6.96 -7.58
CA GLY A 37 -8.03 -6.94 -8.94
C GLY A 37 -9.03 -8.06 -9.24
N VAL A 38 -9.31 -8.95 -8.28
CA VAL A 38 -10.38 -9.96 -8.40
C VAL A 38 -11.66 -9.40 -7.79
N SER A 39 -12.69 -9.25 -8.62
CA SER A 39 -13.99 -8.69 -8.22
C SER A 39 -15.10 -9.73 -8.02
N SER A 40 -14.85 -11.00 -8.36
CA SER A 40 -15.93 -11.96 -8.59
C SER A 40 -16.27 -12.86 -7.39
N SER A 41 -15.31 -13.31 -6.57
CA SER A 41 -15.59 -14.09 -5.33
C SER A 41 -14.30 -14.50 -4.61
N CYS A 42 -14.26 -14.40 -3.27
CA CYS A 42 -13.18 -15.00 -2.45
C CYS A 42 -13.57 -16.40 -1.92
N TYR A 43 -14.65 -16.97 -2.43
CA TYR A 43 -15.19 -18.27 -2.01
C TYR A 43 -14.69 -19.41 -2.88
N ILE A 44 -14.66 -20.61 -2.29
CA ILE A 44 -14.50 -21.85 -3.03
C ILE A 44 -15.75 -22.01 -3.92
N PRO A 45 -15.61 -22.27 -5.24
CA PRO A 45 -16.74 -22.45 -6.13
C PRO A 45 -17.75 -23.47 -5.59
N GLY A 46 -19.03 -23.09 -5.51
CA GLY A 46 -20.10 -23.94 -4.96
C GLY A 46 -20.17 -23.98 -3.42
N SER A 47 -19.43 -23.13 -2.71
CA SER A 47 -19.43 -23.06 -1.25
C SER A 47 -19.57 -21.64 -0.72
N GLN A 48 -20.07 -21.51 0.51
CA GLN A 48 -19.99 -20.28 1.31
C GLN A 48 -18.68 -20.18 2.10
N LEU A 49 -17.73 -21.10 1.87
CA LEU A 49 -16.42 -21.10 2.53
C LEU A 49 -15.38 -20.36 1.71
N HIS A 50 -14.62 -19.48 2.36
CA HIS A 50 -13.44 -18.87 1.78
C HIS A 50 -12.27 -19.84 1.64
N TYR A 51 -11.44 -19.65 0.63
CA TYR A 51 -10.12 -20.27 0.56
C TYR A 51 -9.31 -19.94 1.83
N THR A 52 -8.52 -20.90 2.31
CA THR A 52 -7.66 -20.71 3.50
C THR A 52 -6.76 -19.47 3.34
N THR A 53 -6.22 -19.26 2.14
CA THR A 53 -5.42 -18.07 1.78
C THR A 53 -6.20 -16.77 2.00
N SER A 54 -7.46 -16.69 1.58
CA SER A 54 -8.30 -15.50 1.76
C SER A 54 -8.62 -15.22 3.23
N LYS A 55 -8.83 -16.27 4.04
CA LYS A 55 -9.00 -16.12 5.50
C LYS A 55 -7.71 -15.65 6.17
N ASN A 56 -6.56 -16.18 5.77
CA ASN A 56 -5.27 -15.77 6.32
C ASN A 56 -4.95 -14.31 5.99
N ARG A 57 -5.20 -13.89 4.74
CA ARG A 57 -5.11 -12.49 4.31
C ARG A 57 -6.01 -11.57 5.13
N TYR A 58 -7.24 -11.99 5.40
CA TYR A 58 -8.15 -11.24 6.28
C TYR A 58 -7.58 -11.10 7.70
N LYS A 59 -7.08 -12.18 8.31
CA LYS A 59 -6.45 -12.12 9.64
C LYS A 59 -5.23 -11.19 9.66
N GLU A 60 -4.41 -11.23 8.62
CA GLU A 60 -3.25 -10.34 8.51
C GLU A 60 -3.64 -8.88 8.33
N LEU A 61 -4.70 -8.60 7.57
CA LEU A 61 -5.27 -7.25 7.44
C LEU A 61 -5.80 -6.75 8.80
N MET A 62 -6.55 -7.59 9.52
CA MET A 62 -7.05 -7.26 10.86
C MET A 62 -5.90 -6.97 11.82
N SER A 63 -4.84 -7.78 11.80
CA SER A 63 -3.63 -7.55 12.59
C SER A 63 -2.95 -6.22 12.24
N ALA A 64 -2.78 -5.93 10.95
CA ALA A 64 -2.16 -4.69 10.47
C ALA A 64 -2.97 -3.41 10.80
N THR A 65 -4.28 -3.56 10.98
CA THR A 65 -5.22 -2.45 11.24
C THR A 65 -5.72 -2.43 12.70
N ASN A 66 -5.03 -3.13 13.59
CA ASN A 66 -5.40 -3.27 15.01
C ASN A 66 -6.89 -3.61 15.21
N ASN A 67 -7.37 -4.60 14.45
CA ASN A 67 -8.75 -5.06 14.37
C ASN A 67 -9.79 -4.00 13.99
N SER A 68 -9.37 -2.87 13.41
CA SER A 68 -10.22 -1.73 13.07
C SER A 68 -10.05 -1.33 11.59
N PRO A 69 -10.33 -2.22 10.62
CA PRO A 69 -10.05 -1.98 9.20
C PRO A 69 -10.97 -0.93 8.53
N THR A 70 -11.96 -0.40 9.26
CA THR A 70 -12.86 0.66 8.80
C THR A 70 -12.41 2.07 9.21
N THR A 71 -11.52 2.17 10.20
CA THR A 71 -10.98 3.44 10.71
C THR A 71 -9.47 3.49 10.63
N GLN A 72 -8.81 2.35 10.40
CA GLN A 72 -7.38 2.20 10.19
C GLN A 72 -7.11 1.49 8.87
N PHE A 73 -6.16 2.01 8.12
CA PHE A 73 -5.84 1.57 6.76
C PHE A 73 -4.34 1.38 6.60
N ILE A 74 -3.95 0.52 5.67
CA ILE A 74 -2.55 0.39 5.27
C ILE A 74 -2.28 1.40 4.17
N ALA A 75 -1.36 2.34 4.41
CA ALA A 75 -0.88 3.28 3.42
C ALA A 75 0.50 2.87 2.92
N PHE A 76 0.69 2.97 1.61
CA PHE A 76 1.94 2.74 0.92
C PHE A 76 2.46 4.05 0.36
N THR A 77 3.76 4.31 0.54
CA THR A 77 4.44 5.46 -0.03
C THR A 77 5.57 4.99 -0.93
N LEU A 78 5.63 5.52 -2.15
CA LEU A 78 6.78 5.40 -3.04
C LEU A 78 7.47 6.75 -3.14
N LYS A 79 8.76 6.78 -2.84
CA LYS A 79 9.63 7.93 -3.02
C LYS A 79 10.61 7.66 -4.14
N ARG A 80 10.58 8.51 -5.17
CA ARG A 80 11.58 8.57 -6.24
C ARG A 80 12.54 9.72 -5.93
N THR A 81 13.82 9.41 -5.79
CA THR A 81 14.88 10.41 -5.60
C THR A 81 15.76 10.40 -6.83
N MET A 82 15.79 11.53 -7.55
CA MET A 82 16.72 11.77 -8.64
C MET A 82 17.84 12.68 -8.13
N ASN A 83 19.07 12.22 -8.24
CA ASN A 83 20.25 12.92 -7.81
C ASN A 83 21.11 13.27 -9.04
N PHE A 84 21.31 14.56 -9.24
CA PHE A 84 22.07 15.20 -10.32
C PHE A 84 23.41 15.79 -9.84
N PHE A 85 23.92 15.39 -8.66
CA PHE A 85 25.23 15.84 -8.18
C PHE A 85 26.36 15.49 -9.17
N ASN A 86 26.25 14.39 -9.89
CA ASN A 86 27.05 14.12 -11.08
C ASN A 86 26.19 14.36 -12.33
N PRO A 87 26.38 15.47 -13.07
CA PRO A 87 25.56 15.78 -14.23
C PRO A 87 25.74 14.79 -15.38
N PHE A 88 26.86 14.04 -15.42
CA PHE A 88 27.11 13.02 -16.44
C PHE A 88 26.50 11.66 -16.10
N ARG A 89 26.13 11.44 -14.83
CA ARG A 89 25.54 10.19 -14.33
C ARG A 89 24.50 10.48 -13.24
N PRO A 90 23.32 10.98 -13.63
CA PRO A 90 22.24 11.12 -12.67
C PRO A 90 21.85 9.75 -12.12
N THR A 91 21.63 9.67 -10.82
CA THR A 91 21.19 8.43 -10.15
C THR A 91 19.72 8.54 -9.77
N ILE A 92 18.97 7.46 -9.99
CA ILE A 92 17.55 7.37 -9.64
C ILE A 92 17.40 6.25 -8.62
N GLN A 93 16.80 6.57 -7.47
CA GLN A 93 16.53 5.62 -6.41
C GLN A 93 15.05 5.61 -6.07
N TYR A 94 14.51 4.41 -5.86
CA TYR A 94 13.12 4.20 -5.45
C TYR A 94 13.10 3.60 -4.04
N THR A 95 12.30 4.17 -3.14
CA THR A 95 12.12 3.66 -1.79
C THR A 95 10.64 3.47 -1.52
N THR A 96 10.24 2.25 -1.14
CA THR A 96 8.89 1.91 -0.73
C THR A 96 8.80 1.81 0.79
N SER A 97 7.69 2.28 1.35
CA SER A 97 7.37 2.12 2.76
C SER A 97 5.88 1.84 2.93
N ALA A 98 5.54 1.07 3.95
CA ALA A 98 4.17 0.75 4.33
C ALA A 98 3.96 1.14 5.80
N VAL A 99 2.84 1.81 6.08
CA VAL A 99 2.51 2.32 7.41
C VAL A 99 1.02 2.16 7.63
N THR A 100 0.61 1.87 8.86
CA THR A 100 -0.81 1.95 9.21
C THR A 100 -1.15 3.42 9.45
N ILE A 101 -2.24 3.90 8.88
CA ILE A 101 -2.81 5.21 9.15
C ILE A 101 -4.17 5.03 9.79
N GLY A 102 -4.57 5.93 10.66
CA GLY A 102 -5.95 6.00 11.14
C GLY A 102 -6.61 7.32 10.76
N ILE A 103 -7.93 7.30 10.72
CA ILE A 103 -8.76 8.47 10.43
C ILE A 103 -9.59 8.78 11.68
N SER A 104 -9.47 10.02 12.18
CA SER A 104 -10.28 10.53 13.29
C SER A 104 -10.75 11.93 12.94
N GLY A 105 -12.07 12.06 12.76
CA GLY A 105 -12.67 13.27 12.16
C GLY A 105 -12.06 13.55 10.78
N ASN A 106 -11.57 14.77 10.56
CA ASN A 106 -10.90 15.20 9.32
C ASN A 106 -9.36 15.05 9.35
N ARG A 107 -8.81 14.30 10.32
CA ARG A 107 -7.36 14.15 10.46
C ARG A 107 -6.93 12.71 10.18
N ILE A 108 -5.85 12.59 9.40
CA ILE A 108 -5.14 11.33 9.16
C ILE A 108 -3.94 11.30 10.10
N TYR A 109 -3.80 10.25 10.90
CA TYR A 109 -2.67 10.05 11.81
C TYR A 109 -1.88 8.80 11.44
N LYS A 110 -0.56 8.88 11.56
CA LYS A 110 0.33 7.75 11.31
C LYS A 110 0.40 6.86 12.56
N ILE A 111 0.02 5.60 12.41
CA ILE A 111 0.14 4.56 13.42
C ILE A 111 1.35 3.71 13.01
N ASN A 112 2.54 4.08 13.51
CA ASN A 112 3.75 3.32 13.23
C ASN A 112 3.55 1.86 13.70
N SER A 113 3.40 0.97 12.73
CA SER A 113 3.19 -0.46 12.92
C SER A 113 4.31 -1.18 12.19
N ASN A 114 4.93 -2.17 12.83
CA ASN A 114 5.94 -2.98 12.17
C ASN A 114 5.26 -3.95 11.20
N LEU A 115 4.96 -3.46 9.99
CA LEU A 115 4.24 -4.21 8.95
C LEU A 115 5.19 -5.06 8.08
N GLY A 116 6.49 -5.07 8.36
CA GLY A 116 7.50 -5.68 7.48
C GLY A 116 7.41 -7.21 7.37
N SER A 117 6.85 -7.88 8.38
CA SER A 117 6.64 -9.34 8.40
C SER A 117 5.27 -9.76 7.85
N ASN A 118 4.39 -8.82 7.55
CA ASN A 118 3.03 -9.10 7.12
C ASN A 118 3.00 -9.43 5.62
N SER A 119 2.50 -10.62 5.27
CA SER A 119 2.62 -11.15 3.91
C SER A 119 1.72 -10.40 2.92
N ILE A 120 0.51 -10.01 3.34
CA ILE A 120 -0.39 -9.20 2.52
C ILE A 120 0.19 -7.79 2.28
N VAL A 121 0.82 -7.18 3.28
CA VAL A 121 1.51 -5.89 3.12
C VAL A 121 2.65 -6.02 2.12
N ARG A 122 3.44 -7.09 2.17
CA ARG A 122 4.55 -7.33 1.23
C ARG A 122 4.05 -7.53 -0.20
N GLU A 123 3.00 -8.32 -0.38
CA GLU A 123 2.38 -8.55 -1.70
C GLU A 123 1.83 -7.24 -2.28
N MET A 124 1.05 -6.50 -1.50
CA MET A 124 0.50 -5.20 -1.90
C MET A 124 1.63 -4.21 -2.21
N SER A 125 2.66 -4.14 -1.38
CA SER A 125 3.82 -3.24 -1.60
C SER A 125 4.46 -3.49 -2.95
N TYR A 126 4.70 -4.76 -3.33
CA TYR A 126 5.31 -5.09 -4.61
C TYR A 126 4.44 -4.67 -5.80
N ARG A 127 3.13 -4.94 -5.73
CA ARG A 127 2.19 -4.56 -6.81
C ARG A 127 2.04 -3.04 -6.92
N TYR A 128 1.91 -2.33 -5.79
CA TYR A 128 1.87 -0.87 -5.78
C TYR A 128 3.18 -0.27 -6.26
N GLU A 129 4.34 -0.82 -5.88
CA GLU A 129 5.63 -0.36 -6.38
C GLU A 129 5.68 -0.37 -7.89
N GLN A 130 5.26 -1.46 -8.53
CA GLN A 130 5.20 -1.56 -9.99
C GLN A 130 4.27 -0.51 -10.60
N GLN A 131 3.06 -0.36 -10.05
CA GLN A 131 2.08 0.62 -10.55
C GLN A 131 2.54 2.08 -10.36
N LEU A 132 3.09 2.39 -9.19
CA LEU A 132 3.55 3.73 -8.84
C LEU A 132 4.82 4.09 -9.63
N LYS A 133 5.75 3.15 -9.84
CA LYS A 133 6.92 3.34 -10.73
C LYS A 133 6.49 3.64 -12.17
N ASN A 134 5.56 2.85 -12.72
CA ASN A 134 5.00 3.10 -14.04
C ASN A 134 4.39 4.51 -14.14
N GLY A 135 3.67 4.94 -13.11
CA GLY A 135 3.04 6.28 -13.06
C GLY A 135 4.02 7.44 -12.88
N MET A 136 5.23 7.20 -12.37
CA MET A 136 6.24 8.24 -12.13
C MET A 136 7.27 8.39 -13.26
N GLY A 137 7.11 7.58 -14.32
CA GLY A 137 8.09 7.44 -15.39
C GLY A 137 9.30 6.67 -14.87
N PHE A 138 9.59 5.52 -15.49
CA PHE A 138 10.76 4.70 -15.18
C PHE A 138 12.04 5.53 -15.04
#